data_AF-A0A1M6PMY5-F1
#
_entry.id   AF-A0A1M6PMY5-F1
#
_cell.length_a   1.000
_cell.length_b   1.000
_cell.length_c   1.000
_cell.angle_alpha   90.00
_cell.angle_beta   90.00
_cell.angle_gamma   90.00
#
_symmetry.space_group_name_H-M   'P 1'
#
loop_
_entity.id
_entity.type
_entity.pdbx_description
1 polymer ?
#
loop_
_entity_poly.entity_id
_entity_poly.type
_entity_poly.pdbx_seq_one_letter_code
_entity_poly.pdbx_strand_id
1 'polypeptide(L)'
;MSEINKQMLEKIIKKVILEHMGQTQEEFIKYSDKSGVISIKGDTVKPEKFDTGKEGDEVYLKDVLSIEESPRLGCGIMEMKESSFDWTLKYDEIDYVIDGTLEIVIDDIKVVGKKGDIILIPKNTTIKFSTPNSCRFMYVVYPANWQEQ
;
A
#
# COMPACT_ATOMS: atom_id res chain seq x y z
N MET A 1 20.70 29.00 -37.04
CA MET A 1 20.41 28.33 -35.75
C MET A 1 19.56 29.29 -34.94
N SER A 2 18.32 28.95 -34.62
CA SER A 2 17.41 29.85 -33.91
C SER A 2 17.88 30.03 -32.46
N GLU A 3 18.22 31.26 -32.08
CA GLU A 3 18.48 31.62 -30.68
C GLU A 3 17.24 31.30 -29.85
N ILE A 4 17.37 30.39 -28.90
CA ILE A 4 16.32 30.13 -27.93
C ILE A 4 16.22 31.37 -27.03
N ASN A 5 15.20 32.19 -27.25
CA ASN A 5 14.91 33.37 -26.45
C ASN A 5 14.61 32.93 -25.00
N LYS A 6 15.22 33.61 -24.02
CA LYS A 6 15.03 33.41 -22.58
C LYS A 6 13.56 33.32 -22.16
N GLN A 7 12.67 34.09 -22.79
CA GLN A 7 11.23 34.04 -22.53
C GLN A 7 10.56 32.75 -23.02
N MET A 8 11.02 32.19 -24.15
CA MET A 8 10.54 30.89 -24.63
C MET A 8 11.06 29.77 -23.74
N LEU A 9 12.33 29.85 -23.30
CA LEU A 9 12.91 28.88 -22.37
C LEU A 9 12.15 28.87 -21.04
N GLU A 10 11.82 30.02 -20.48
CA GLU A 10 11.06 30.13 -19.24
C GLU A 10 9.64 29.55 -19.39
N LYS A 11 8.96 29.80 -20.52
CA LYS A 11 7.65 29.20 -20.82
C LYS A 11 7.72 27.68 -20.93
N ILE A 12 8.75 27.15 -21.61
CA ILE A 12 8.95 25.70 -21.74
C ILE A 12 9.23 25.09 -20.37
N ILE A 13 10.11 25.69 -19.57
CA ILE A 13 10.43 25.23 -18.21
C ILE A 13 9.18 25.25 -17.33
N LYS A 14 8.40 26.34 -17.32
CA LYS A 14 7.13 26.43 -16.57
C LYS A 14 6.13 25.37 -17.02
N LYS A 15 6.02 25.12 -18.32
CA LYS A 15 5.13 24.09 -18.87
C LYS A 15 5.56 22.69 -18.45
N VAL A 16 6.84 22.36 -18.57
CA VAL A 16 7.40 21.07 -18.13
C VAL A 16 7.21 20.90 -16.62
N ILE A 17 7.50 21.93 -15.83
CA ILE A 17 7.29 21.93 -14.38
C ILE A 17 5.80 21.71 -14.07
N LEU A 18 4.86 22.43 -14.69
CA LEU A 18 3.42 22.24 -14.46
C LEU A 18 2.92 20.85 -14.89
N GLU A 19 3.46 20.31 -15.99
CA GLU A 19 3.16 18.95 -16.46
C GLU A 19 3.69 17.87 -15.48
N HIS A 20 4.76 18.16 -14.74
CA HIS A 20 5.34 17.25 -13.73
C HIS A 20 4.89 17.55 -12.29
N MET A 21 4.37 18.75 -12.00
CA MET A 21 3.88 19.13 -10.67
C MET A 21 2.55 18.47 -10.31
N GLY A 22 1.84 17.91 -11.30
CA GLY A 22 0.68 17.02 -11.08
C GLY A 22 1.06 15.54 -11.02
N GLN A 23 2.32 15.19 -11.30
CA GLN A 23 2.86 13.88 -11.03
C GLN A 23 3.49 13.95 -9.64
N THR A 24 2.70 13.66 -8.60
CA THR A 24 3.30 13.19 -7.35
C THR A 24 4.29 12.11 -7.76
N GLN A 25 5.58 12.37 -7.56
CA GLN A 25 6.61 11.42 -7.90
C GLN A 25 6.33 10.19 -7.06
N GLU A 26 5.73 9.17 -7.67
CA GLU A 26 5.36 7.97 -6.95
C GLU A 26 6.62 7.39 -6.33
N GLU A 27 6.56 7.14 -5.02
CA GLU A 27 7.73 6.77 -4.21
C GLU A 27 8.24 5.36 -4.50
N PHE A 28 7.68 4.71 -5.52
CA PHE A 28 7.99 3.37 -5.99
C PHE A 28 7.85 3.27 -7.52
N ILE A 29 8.47 2.26 -8.10
CA ILE A 29 8.45 2.08 -9.55
C ILE A 29 7.12 1.47 -9.98
N LYS A 30 6.29 2.28 -10.64
CA LYS A 30 5.03 1.89 -11.27
C LYS A 30 5.08 2.14 -12.77
N TYR A 31 4.52 1.21 -13.54
CA TYR A 31 4.26 1.36 -14.97
C TYR A 31 2.77 1.19 -15.22
N SER A 32 2.14 2.22 -15.79
CA SER A 32 0.72 2.21 -16.16
C SER A 32 0.60 2.33 -17.68
N ASP A 33 -0.02 1.33 -18.31
CA ASP A 33 -0.35 1.39 -19.73
C ASP A 33 -1.68 2.12 -19.96
N LYS A 34 -1.90 2.66 -21.17
CA LYS A 34 -3.15 3.34 -21.54
C LYS A 34 -4.39 2.44 -21.48
N SER A 35 -4.21 1.12 -21.51
CA SER A 35 -5.30 0.15 -21.31
C SER A 35 -5.81 0.09 -19.87
N GLY A 36 -5.08 0.66 -18.90
CA GLY A 36 -5.35 0.51 -17.47
C GLY A 36 -4.64 -0.70 -16.83
N VAL A 37 -3.81 -1.44 -17.58
CA VAL A 37 -2.94 -2.47 -17.00
C VAL A 37 -1.76 -1.80 -16.29
N ILE A 38 -1.57 -2.14 -15.02
CA ILE A 38 -0.56 -1.54 -14.15
C ILE A 38 0.38 -2.62 -13.61
N SER A 39 1.69 -2.36 -13.69
CA SER A 39 2.73 -3.18 -13.06
C SER A 39 3.46 -2.37 -12.00
N ILE A 40 3.58 -2.91 -10.80
CA ILE A 40 4.26 -2.29 -9.66
C ILE A 40 5.46 -3.14 -9.25
N LYS A 41 6.63 -2.52 -9.06
CA LYS A 41 7.80 -3.16 -8.46
C LYS A 41 7.66 -3.13 -6.95
N GLY A 42 7.01 -4.16 -6.40
CA GLY A 42 6.65 -4.23 -4.98
C GLY A 42 7.83 -4.11 -4.01
N ASP A 43 9.05 -4.48 -4.42
CA ASP A 43 10.28 -4.31 -3.63
C ASP A 43 10.73 -2.84 -3.49
N THR A 44 10.25 -1.95 -4.37
CA THR A 44 10.54 -0.52 -4.29
C THR A 44 9.53 0.28 -3.46
N VAL A 45 8.42 -0.34 -3.05
CA VAL A 45 7.38 0.29 -2.22
C VAL A 45 7.92 0.52 -0.81
N LYS A 46 7.88 1.77 -0.36
CA LYS A 46 8.24 2.20 1.00
C LYS A 46 6.98 2.56 1.77
N PRO A 47 6.52 1.68 2.69
CA PRO A 47 5.37 1.97 3.53
C PRO A 47 5.59 3.17 4.45
N GLU A 48 4.50 3.89 4.75
CA GLU A 48 4.51 5.04 5.66
C GLU A 48 3.90 4.65 7.01
N LYS A 49 4.19 5.41 8.07
CA LYS A 49 3.70 5.10 9.40
C LYS A 49 2.16 5.02 9.42
N PHE A 50 1.63 3.91 9.90
CA PHE A 50 0.20 3.72 10.09
C PHE A 50 -0.16 3.94 11.57
N ASP A 51 -1.22 4.71 11.83
CA ASP A 51 -1.69 4.98 13.19
C ASP A 51 -2.62 3.85 13.66
N THR A 52 -2.09 3.00 14.55
CA THR A 52 -2.86 1.93 15.20
C THR A 52 -3.64 2.41 16.42
N GLY A 53 -3.48 3.67 16.83
CA GLY A 53 -3.99 4.22 18.09
C GLY A 53 -3.14 3.82 19.31
N LYS A 54 -2.04 3.08 19.12
CA LYS A 54 -1.14 2.63 20.19
C LYS A 54 0.28 3.13 19.95
N GLU A 55 0.76 3.95 20.88
CA GLU A 55 2.13 4.47 20.84
C GLU A 55 3.15 3.33 20.91
N GLY A 56 4.20 3.41 20.09
CA GLY A 56 5.27 2.43 20.01
C GLY A 56 5.07 1.32 18.98
N ASP A 57 3.86 1.13 18.45
CA ASP A 57 3.65 0.13 17.38
C ASP A 57 4.42 0.55 16.12
N GLU A 58 5.31 -0.31 15.63
CA GLU A 58 6.04 -0.18 14.37
C GLU A 58 5.24 -0.82 13.23
N VAL A 59 4.16 -0.14 12.83
CA VAL A 59 3.29 -0.55 11.72
C VAL A 59 3.33 0.50 10.61
N TYR A 60 3.46 0.03 9.37
CA TYR A 60 3.59 0.87 8.19
C TYR A 60 2.76 0.33 7.04
N LEU A 61 2.12 1.21 6.28
CA LEU A 61 1.21 0.85 5.20
C LEU A 61 1.37 1.82 4.02
N LYS A 62 1.21 1.31 2.79
CA LYS A 62 1.07 2.13 1.58
C LYS A 62 0.13 1.46 0.58
N ASP A 63 -0.98 2.12 0.25
CA ASP A 63 -1.78 1.77 -0.91
C ASP A 63 -0.97 2.02 -2.19
N VAL A 64 -0.99 1.06 -3.12
CA VAL A 64 -0.21 1.14 -4.37
C VAL A 64 -1.06 1.41 -5.61
N LEU A 65 -2.39 1.46 -5.45
CA LEU A 65 -3.36 1.80 -6.49
C LEU A 65 -4.29 2.90 -5.97
N SER A 66 -4.58 3.92 -6.78
CA SER A 66 -5.64 4.87 -6.46
C SER A 66 -7.04 4.28 -6.74
N ILE A 67 -8.09 4.92 -6.21
CA ILE A 67 -9.49 4.56 -6.53
C ILE A 67 -9.80 4.76 -8.01
N GLU A 68 -9.21 5.75 -8.68
CA GLU A 68 -9.40 5.91 -10.13
C GLU A 68 -8.74 4.76 -10.92
N GLU A 69 -7.57 4.29 -10.47
CA GLU A 69 -6.85 3.19 -11.09
C GLU A 69 -7.54 1.83 -10.84
N SER A 70 -8.04 1.60 -9.63
CA SER A 70 -8.77 0.39 -9.25
C SER A 70 -9.99 0.71 -8.37
N PRO A 71 -11.17 0.95 -8.98
CA PRO A 71 -12.35 1.39 -8.25
C PRO A 71 -13.03 0.28 -7.44
N ARG A 72 -12.55 -0.96 -7.52
CA ARG A 72 -13.14 -2.13 -6.85
C ARG A 72 -12.19 -2.78 -5.85
N LEU A 73 -10.93 -2.96 -6.22
CA LEU A 73 -9.94 -3.64 -5.39
C LEU A 73 -8.93 -2.63 -4.84
N GLY A 74 -8.78 -2.59 -3.53
CA GLY A 74 -7.64 -1.93 -2.90
C GLY A 74 -6.45 -2.88 -2.92
N CYS A 75 -5.24 -2.35 -3.02
CA CYS A 75 -4.03 -3.15 -2.96
C CYS A 75 -2.92 -2.29 -2.36
N GLY A 76 -2.11 -2.89 -1.49
CA GLY A 76 -1.00 -2.20 -0.88
C GLY A 76 0.00 -3.14 -0.25
N ILE A 77 1.02 -2.53 0.33
CA ILE A 77 2.04 -3.22 1.12
C ILE A 77 1.95 -2.76 2.56
N MET A 78 2.04 -3.71 3.47
CA MET A 78 2.12 -3.48 4.90
C MET A 78 3.40 -4.09 5.46
N GLU A 79 4.03 -3.37 6.39
CA GLU A 79 5.17 -3.81 7.16
C GLU A 79 4.89 -3.65 8.65
N MET A 80 5.31 -4.64 9.43
CA MET A 80 5.20 -4.61 10.87
C MET A 80 6.50 -5.08 11.50
N LYS A 81 6.81 -4.58 12.69
CA LYS A 81 7.92 -5.04 13.53
C LYS A 81 7.52 -5.11 15.00
N GLU A 82 7.67 -6.28 15.60
CA GLU A 82 7.40 -6.58 17.02
C GLU A 82 6.14 -5.87 17.57
N SER A 83 5.07 -5.87 16.77
CA SER A 83 3.87 -5.06 17.02
C SER A 83 2.63 -5.91 16.97
N SER A 84 1.63 -5.48 17.72
CA SER A 84 0.33 -6.12 17.73
C SER A 84 -0.77 -5.14 18.10
N PHE A 85 -1.80 -5.08 17.25
CA PHE A 85 -2.90 -4.12 17.35
C PHE A 85 -4.22 -4.77 16.93
N ASP A 86 -5.31 -4.33 17.57
CA ASP A 86 -6.66 -4.79 17.26
C ASP A 86 -7.20 -4.07 16.02
N TRP A 87 -7.90 -4.81 15.16
CA TRP A 87 -8.50 -4.27 13.95
C TRP A 87 -9.81 -5.00 13.64
N THR A 88 -10.82 -4.26 13.17
CA THR A 88 -12.07 -4.86 12.68
C THR A 88 -12.21 -4.58 11.20
N LEU A 89 -12.04 -5.62 10.39
CA LEU A 89 -12.13 -5.50 8.94
C LEU A 89 -13.60 -5.41 8.54
N LYS A 90 -14.03 -4.28 7.98
CA LYS A 90 -15.37 -4.09 7.40
C LYS A 90 -15.43 -4.46 5.91
N TYR A 91 -14.41 -5.17 5.45
CA TYR A 91 -14.11 -5.56 4.07
C TYR A 91 -13.42 -6.93 4.08
N ASP A 92 -13.43 -7.63 2.96
CA ASP A 92 -12.64 -8.84 2.79
C ASP A 92 -11.19 -8.46 2.47
N GLU A 93 -10.22 -9.22 2.99
CA GLU A 93 -8.79 -9.01 2.77
C GLU A 93 -8.08 -10.33 2.44
N ILE A 94 -7.21 -10.29 1.43
CA ILE A 94 -6.27 -11.35 1.09
C ILE A 94 -4.85 -10.83 1.32
N ASP A 95 -4.08 -11.53 2.15
CA ASP A 95 -2.67 -11.24 2.37
C ASP A 95 -1.79 -12.25 1.64
N TYR A 96 -0.73 -11.77 1.00
CA TYR A 96 0.41 -12.57 0.55
C TYR A 96 1.65 -12.16 1.33
N VAL A 97 2.20 -13.08 2.13
CA VAL A 97 3.36 -12.80 2.98
C VAL A 97 4.63 -12.83 2.14
N ILE A 98 5.25 -11.68 1.94
CA ILE A 98 6.47 -11.50 1.14
C ILE A 98 7.70 -11.92 1.95
N ASP A 99 7.73 -11.57 3.24
CA ASP A 99 8.82 -11.92 4.15
C ASP A 99 8.37 -11.90 5.62
N GLY A 100 9.10 -12.62 6.48
CA GLY A 100 8.82 -12.66 7.91
C GLY A 100 7.66 -13.57 8.32
N THR A 101 6.93 -13.19 9.37
CA THR A 101 5.80 -13.96 9.92
C THR A 101 4.65 -13.05 10.31
N LEU A 102 3.51 -13.25 9.65
CA LEU A 102 2.24 -12.60 9.96
C LEU A 102 1.38 -13.54 10.81
N GLU A 103 0.87 -13.06 11.92
CA GLU A 103 -0.03 -13.79 12.78
C GLU A 103 -1.36 -13.04 12.88
N ILE A 104 -2.44 -13.72 12.50
CA ILE A 104 -3.81 -13.25 12.67
C ILE A 104 -4.36 -13.94 13.90
N VAL A 105 -4.54 -13.17 14.98
CA VAL A 105 -5.11 -13.67 16.22
C VAL A 105 -6.61 -13.39 16.21
N ILE A 106 -7.41 -14.44 16.32
CA ILE A 106 -8.87 -14.39 16.38
C ILE A 106 -9.33 -15.28 17.53
N ASP A 107 -10.01 -14.67 18.51
CA ASP A 107 -10.31 -15.29 19.80
C ASP A 107 -9.03 -15.89 20.45
N ASP A 108 -9.04 -17.20 20.72
CA ASP A 108 -7.89 -17.94 21.27
C ASP A 108 -7.05 -18.65 20.20
N ILE A 109 -7.35 -18.44 18.91
CA ILE A 109 -6.70 -19.11 17.79
C ILE A 109 -5.75 -18.14 17.08
N LYS A 110 -4.62 -18.69 16.65
CA LYS A 110 -3.63 -17.98 15.83
C LYS A 110 -3.51 -18.64 14.46
N VAL A 111 -3.85 -17.91 13.42
CA VAL A 111 -3.57 -18.29 12.03
C VAL A 111 -2.23 -17.66 11.63
N VAL A 112 -1.25 -18.48 11.25
CA VAL A 112 0.12 -18.05 10.99
C VAL A 112 0.47 -18.17 9.52
N GLY A 113 0.89 -17.06 8.91
CA GLY A 113 1.44 -17.01 7.56
C GLY A 113 2.92 -16.66 7.59
N LYS A 114 3.72 -17.39 6.82
CA LYS A 114 5.15 -17.13 6.60
C LYS A 114 5.38 -16.79 5.13
N LYS A 115 6.62 -16.43 4.80
CA LYS A 115 7.05 -16.16 3.42
C LYS A 115 6.47 -17.15 2.40
N GLY A 116 5.68 -16.63 1.47
CA GLY A 116 5.03 -17.38 0.39
C GLY A 116 3.59 -17.83 0.69
N ASP A 117 3.14 -17.71 1.93
CA ASP A 117 1.79 -18.10 2.34
C ASP A 117 0.76 -17.01 2.00
N ILE A 118 -0.50 -17.45 1.88
CA ILE A 118 -1.66 -16.60 1.61
C ILE A 118 -2.65 -16.75 2.75
N ILE A 119 -3.19 -15.64 3.25
CA ILE A 119 -4.24 -15.61 4.28
C ILE A 119 -5.48 -14.90 3.72
N LEU A 120 -6.66 -15.41 4.06
CA LEU A 120 -7.94 -14.73 3.85
C LEU A 120 -8.50 -14.29 5.20
N ILE A 121 -8.89 -13.02 5.30
CA ILE A 121 -9.62 -12.47 6.43
C ILE A 121 -10.99 -12.01 5.91
N PRO A 122 -12.09 -12.69 6.28
CA PRO A 122 -13.42 -12.32 5.82
C PRO A 122 -13.91 -10.97 6.36
N LYS A 123 -14.81 -10.33 5.62
CA LYS A 123 -15.53 -9.14 6.07
C LYS A 123 -16.24 -9.35 7.41
N ASN A 124 -16.24 -8.29 8.22
CA ASN A 124 -16.78 -8.21 9.58
C ASN A 124 -16.06 -9.10 10.60
N THR A 125 -14.78 -9.38 10.37
CA THR A 125 -13.94 -10.11 11.33
C THR A 125 -13.17 -9.12 12.22
N THR A 126 -13.29 -9.29 13.53
CA THR A 126 -12.43 -8.61 14.51
C THR A 126 -11.25 -9.51 14.82
N ILE A 127 -10.05 -8.99 14.61
CA ILE A 127 -8.80 -9.70 14.78
C ILE A 127 -7.80 -8.83 15.53
N LYS A 128 -6.65 -9.42 15.82
CA LYS A 128 -5.43 -8.71 16.12
C LYS A 128 -4.36 -9.09 15.11
N PHE A 129 -3.91 -8.09 14.35
CA PHE A 129 -2.70 -8.23 13.57
C PHE A 129 -1.51 -8.32 14.52
N SER A 130 -0.61 -9.25 14.25
CA SER A 130 0.57 -9.45 15.09
C SER A 130 1.75 -9.93 14.27
N THR A 131 2.95 -9.52 14.68
CA THR A 131 4.18 -10.18 14.25
C THR A 131 5.11 -10.31 15.45
N PRO A 132 5.67 -11.51 15.71
CA PRO A 132 6.60 -11.69 16.82
C PRO A 132 7.95 -11.02 16.57
N ASN A 133 8.33 -10.83 15.30
CA ASN A 133 9.61 -10.26 14.89
C ASN A 133 9.38 -9.17 13.84
N SER A 134 9.20 -9.57 12.58
CA SER A 134 8.85 -8.68 11.49
C SER A 134 8.02 -9.41 10.45
N CYS A 135 7.24 -8.64 9.68
CA CYS A 135 6.62 -9.13 8.47
C CYS A 135 6.51 -8.02 7.43
N ARG A 136 6.53 -8.45 6.16
CA ARG A 136 6.17 -7.64 5.00
C ARG A 136 5.17 -8.46 4.19
N PHE A 137 4.02 -7.90 3.91
CA PHE A 137 2.98 -8.57 3.14
C PHE A 137 2.28 -7.60 2.19
N MET A 138 1.79 -8.16 1.09
CA MET A 138 0.85 -7.45 0.20
C MET A 138 -0.56 -7.80 0.64
N TYR A 139 -1.44 -6.80 0.73
CA TYR A 139 -2.87 -7.02 0.94
C TYR A 139 -3.66 -6.66 -0.32
N VAL A 140 -4.78 -7.34 -0.53
CA VAL A 140 -5.81 -7.01 -1.51
C VAL A 140 -7.16 -6.99 -0.80
N VAL A 141 -7.90 -5.90 -0.97
CA VAL A 141 -9.17 -5.69 -0.24
C VAL A 141 -10.33 -5.38 -1.18
N TYR A 142 -11.54 -5.71 -0.73
CA TYR A 142 -12.78 -5.30 -1.36
C TYR A 142 -13.81 -4.80 -0.32
N PRO A 143 -14.36 -3.57 -0.48
CA PRO A 143 -14.15 -2.63 -1.59
C PRO A 143 -12.83 -1.84 -1.50
N ALA A 144 -12.44 -1.17 -2.59
CA ALA A 144 -11.18 -0.42 -2.67
C ALA A 144 -11.07 0.74 -1.68
N ASN A 145 -12.18 1.40 -1.35
CA ASN A 145 -12.24 2.47 -0.35
C ASN A 145 -12.39 1.88 1.06
N TRP A 146 -11.50 0.96 1.42
CA TRP A 146 -11.53 0.20 2.66
C TRP A 146 -11.44 1.09 3.92
N GLN A 147 -10.75 2.23 3.83
CA GLN A 147 -10.63 3.21 4.92
C GLN A 147 -11.95 3.92 5.25
N GLU A 148 -12.92 3.93 4.32
CA GLU A 148 -14.22 4.58 4.49
C GLU A 148 -15.32 3.61 4.96
N GLN A 149 -14.96 2.35 5.26
CA GLN A 149 -15.90 1.30 5.63
C GLN A 149 -16.25 1.26 7.12
#